data_AF-A0A7J7PU92-F1
#
_entry.id   AF-A0A7J7PU92-F1
#
_cell.length_a   1.000
_cell.length_b   1.000
_cell.length_c   1.000
_cell.angle_alpha   90.00
_cell.angle_beta   90.00
_cell.angle_gamma   90.00
#
_symmetry.space_group_name_H-M   'P 1'
#
loop_
_entity.id
_entity.type
_entity.pdbx_description
1 polymer ?
#
loop_
_entity_poly.entity_id
_entity_poly.type
_entity_poly.pdbx_seq_one_letter_code
_entity_poly.pdbx_strand_id
1 'polypeptide(L)'
;MAGNGALAAERSSASMCSVDSEASLQSEMAVAKEIATQLEAALQQPCSRAAHLAVAQLSATALLAVQPDAFSYSQLGMRLVGALARAPLRHLTPETMRLSQFSWCWVSVESPEVLVPLISSLASAWIWTLDQRMGLFSGSQHQQHPHQAAAAAGAAGAGGGAAGHGEAGGEAAGAAGGHVVKAEDGSAAEVVHDEGVLQAIYAHFLWLSHLLESWAVVSRLRDGRTAAARAVYGRLLAASLQDPAVLSHHPAAVGAYFRLLTLGLVYGRSCLGAAGSGADRGQDVLLLFDRILRTALLWFRSPPRYFARCSRNTAQQQLAALEVFMAELDGVTAMGAAGGARWRQGGWPATTAAASQVPVRSCN
;
A
#
# COMPACT_ATOMS: atom_id res chain seq x y z
N MET A 1 -45.71 -46.23 -40.32
CA MET A 1 -45.46 -45.98 -38.88
C MET A 1 -43.97 -46.11 -38.59
N ALA A 2 -43.13 -45.16 -39.02
CA ALA A 2 -41.67 -45.22 -38.79
C ALA A 2 -41.04 -43.82 -38.74
N GLY A 3 -41.69 -42.86 -38.07
CA GLY A 3 -41.24 -41.46 -38.03
C GLY A 3 -41.06 -40.83 -36.64
N ASN A 4 -41.55 -41.46 -35.57
CA ASN A 4 -41.58 -40.82 -34.23
C ASN A 4 -40.42 -41.23 -33.29
N GLY A 5 -39.57 -42.20 -33.67
CA GLY A 5 -38.50 -42.71 -32.80
C GLY A 5 -37.25 -41.83 -32.72
N ALA A 6 -36.87 -41.17 -33.82
CA ALA A 6 -35.63 -40.40 -33.90
C ALA A 6 -35.70 -39.07 -33.13
N LEU A 7 -36.83 -38.37 -33.18
CA LEU A 7 -37.07 -37.10 -32.47
C LEU A 7 -37.14 -37.24 -30.95
N ALA A 8 -37.51 -38.41 -30.44
CA ALA A 8 -37.53 -38.69 -28.99
C ALA A 8 -36.11 -38.98 -28.46
N ALA A 9 -35.27 -39.65 -29.24
CA ALA A 9 -33.88 -39.94 -28.87
C ALA A 9 -33.00 -38.67 -28.87
N GLU A 10 -33.16 -37.77 -29.84
CA GLU A 10 -32.45 -36.48 -29.85
C GLU A 10 -32.89 -35.54 -28.72
N ARG A 11 -34.19 -35.50 -28.38
CA ARG A 11 -34.66 -34.73 -27.22
C ARG A 11 -34.19 -35.31 -25.89
N SER A 12 -34.08 -36.62 -25.78
CA SER A 12 -33.55 -37.28 -24.57
C SER A 12 -32.04 -37.07 -24.41
N SER A 13 -31.30 -37.06 -25.52
CA SER A 13 -29.84 -36.80 -25.52
C SER A 13 -29.51 -35.34 -25.21
N ALA A 14 -30.24 -34.39 -25.81
CA ALA A 14 -30.10 -32.97 -25.50
C ALA A 14 -30.54 -32.63 -24.06
N SER A 15 -31.58 -33.30 -23.55
CA SER A 15 -32.03 -33.15 -22.16
C SER A 15 -31.03 -33.74 -21.15
N MET A 16 -30.37 -34.85 -21.45
CA MET A 16 -29.32 -35.41 -20.57
C MET A 16 -28.06 -34.54 -20.55
N CYS A 17 -27.62 -34.03 -21.71
CA CYS A 17 -26.43 -33.17 -21.80
C CYS A 17 -26.64 -31.83 -21.07
N SER A 18 -27.87 -31.31 -21.06
CA SER A 18 -28.27 -30.12 -20.28
C SER A 18 -28.21 -30.36 -18.77
N VAL A 19 -28.67 -31.53 -18.30
CA VAL A 19 -28.73 -31.86 -16.87
C VAL A 19 -27.35 -32.13 -16.29
N ASP A 20 -26.46 -32.78 -17.05
CA ASP A 20 -25.07 -33.01 -16.63
C ASP A 20 -24.27 -31.69 -16.56
N SER A 21 -24.54 -30.75 -17.47
CA SER A 21 -23.92 -29.42 -17.45
C SER A 21 -24.43 -28.56 -16.28
N GLU A 22 -25.74 -28.59 -15.99
CA GLU A 22 -26.31 -27.89 -14.83
C GLU A 22 -25.83 -28.48 -13.50
N ALA A 23 -25.74 -29.81 -13.38
CA ALA A 23 -25.22 -30.48 -12.18
C ALA A 23 -23.72 -30.18 -11.96
N SER A 24 -22.93 -30.12 -13.03
CA SER A 24 -21.51 -29.72 -12.96
C SER A 24 -21.37 -28.27 -12.46
N LEU A 25 -22.14 -27.34 -13.03
CA LEU A 25 -22.13 -25.93 -12.60
C LEU A 25 -22.58 -25.76 -11.15
N GLN A 26 -23.58 -26.51 -10.69
CA GLN A 26 -24.02 -26.47 -9.28
C GLN A 26 -22.96 -26.98 -8.32
N SER A 27 -22.25 -28.06 -8.69
CA SER A 27 -21.11 -28.59 -7.92
C SER A 27 -19.98 -27.57 -7.84
N GLU A 28 -19.63 -26.94 -8.97
CA GLU A 28 -18.60 -25.90 -9.03
C GLU A 28 -18.97 -24.67 -8.19
N MET A 29 -20.23 -24.23 -8.24
CA MET A 29 -20.73 -23.15 -7.39
C MET A 29 -20.70 -23.51 -5.90
N ALA A 30 -20.91 -24.78 -5.54
CA ALA A 30 -20.80 -25.23 -4.15
C ALA A 30 -19.35 -25.18 -3.67
N VAL A 31 -18.40 -25.67 -4.48
CA VAL A 31 -16.96 -25.55 -4.20
C VAL A 31 -16.54 -24.09 -4.08
N ALA A 32 -17.03 -23.23 -4.97
CA ALA A 32 -16.76 -21.80 -4.94
C ALA A 32 -17.25 -21.12 -3.66
N LYS A 33 -18.44 -21.49 -3.18
CA LYS A 33 -19.00 -20.99 -1.91
C LYS A 33 -18.14 -21.43 -0.74
N GLU A 34 -17.74 -22.70 -0.72
CA GLU A 34 -16.90 -23.27 0.33
C GLU A 34 -15.54 -22.55 0.39
N ILE A 35 -14.88 -22.34 -0.75
CA ILE A 35 -13.61 -21.60 -0.82
C ILE A 35 -13.79 -20.15 -0.34
N ALA A 36 -14.88 -19.48 -0.73
CA ALA A 36 -15.16 -18.13 -0.26
C ALA A 36 -15.34 -18.08 1.26
N THR A 37 -16.08 -19.02 1.84
CA THR A 37 -16.26 -19.10 3.30
C THR A 37 -14.97 -19.46 4.02
N GLN A 38 -14.14 -20.34 3.45
CA GLN A 38 -12.83 -20.69 4.02
C GLN A 38 -11.88 -19.49 4.01
N LEU A 39 -11.84 -18.72 2.93
CA LEU A 39 -11.03 -17.50 2.86
C LEU A 39 -11.54 -16.47 3.87
N GLU A 40 -12.84 -16.19 3.91
CA GLU A 40 -13.42 -15.24 4.87
C GLU A 40 -13.19 -15.68 6.32
N ALA A 41 -13.29 -16.97 6.63
CA ALA A 41 -12.99 -17.52 7.95
C ALA A 41 -11.49 -17.42 8.26
N ALA A 42 -10.61 -17.71 7.30
CA ALA A 42 -9.17 -17.56 7.46
C ALA A 42 -8.77 -16.11 7.74
N LEU A 43 -9.47 -15.14 7.12
CA LEU A 43 -9.30 -13.72 7.41
C LEU A 43 -9.72 -13.34 8.83
N GLN A 44 -10.60 -14.09 9.48
CA GLN A 44 -11.02 -13.80 10.86
C GLN A 44 -10.11 -14.41 11.92
N GLN A 45 -9.23 -15.34 11.55
CA GLN A 45 -8.38 -16.08 12.50
C GLN A 45 -7.07 -15.34 12.84
N PRO A 46 -6.50 -15.56 14.04
CA PRO A 46 -5.26 -14.92 14.49
C PRO A 46 -4.01 -15.39 13.72
N CYS A 47 -2.91 -14.64 13.87
CA CYS A 47 -1.64 -14.75 13.13
C CYS A 47 -1.03 -16.16 13.05
N SER A 48 -1.34 -17.05 13.99
CA SER A 48 -0.76 -18.41 14.09
C SER A 48 -1.13 -19.35 12.94
N ARG A 49 -2.01 -18.94 12.02
CA ARG A 49 -2.46 -19.73 10.85
C ARG A 49 -2.14 -19.08 9.50
N ALA A 50 -1.00 -18.40 9.38
CA ALA A 50 -0.56 -17.76 8.13
C ALA A 50 -0.55 -18.71 6.91
N ALA A 51 -0.16 -19.99 7.11
CA ALA A 51 -0.19 -20.99 6.04
C ALA A 51 -1.61 -21.30 5.55
N HIS A 52 -2.59 -21.35 6.46
CA HIS A 52 -3.99 -21.59 6.10
C HIS A 52 -4.57 -20.42 5.30
N LEU A 53 -4.22 -19.18 5.67
CA LEU A 53 -4.59 -18.00 4.90
C LEU A 53 -3.97 -18.06 3.49
N ALA A 54 -2.69 -18.42 3.40
CA ALA A 54 -2.01 -18.51 2.11
C ALA A 54 -2.66 -19.54 1.18
N VAL A 55 -2.98 -20.73 1.70
CA VAL A 55 -3.69 -21.76 0.94
C VAL A 55 -5.06 -21.26 0.50
N ALA A 56 -5.85 -20.67 1.40
CA ALA A 56 -7.18 -20.15 1.06
C ALA A 56 -7.12 -19.03 0.00
N GLN A 57 -6.12 -18.14 0.07
CA GLN A 57 -5.90 -17.11 -0.95
C GLN A 57 -5.58 -17.71 -2.31
N LEU A 58 -4.67 -18.69 -2.37
CA LEU A 58 -4.29 -19.35 -3.62
C LEU A 58 -5.44 -20.17 -4.20
N SER A 59 -6.22 -20.87 -3.38
CA SER A 59 -7.42 -21.60 -3.84
C SER A 59 -8.46 -20.65 -4.43
N ALA A 60 -8.72 -19.51 -3.78
CA ALA A 60 -9.64 -18.48 -4.32
C ALA A 60 -9.12 -17.85 -5.62
N THR A 61 -7.80 -17.62 -5.70
CA THR A 61 -7.13 -17.10 -6.90
C THR A 61 -7.28 -18.07 -8.07
N ALA A 62 -6.97 -19.36 -7.84
CA ALA A 62 -7.07 -20.40 -8.85
C ALA A 62 -8.50 -20.56 -9.37
N LEU A 63 -9.50 -20.52 -8.48
CA LEU A 63 -10.90 -20.61 -8.87
C LEU A 63 -11.32 -19.46 -9.80
N LEU A 64 -10.93 -18.22 -9.48
CA LEU A 64 -11.23 -17.06 -10.33
C LEU A 64 -10.53 -17.16 -11.68
N ALA A 65 -9.30 -17.69 -11.72
CA ALA A 65 -8.52 -17.84 -12.94
C ALA A 65 -9.05 -18.94 -13.87
N VAL A 66 -9.51 -20.08 -13.32
CA VAL A 66 -9.97 -21.23 -14.13
C VAL A 66 -11.33 -20.97 -14.79
N GLN A 67 -12.19 -20.17 -14.17
CA GLN A 67 -13.54 -19.90 -14.69
C GLN A 67 -13.88 -18.40 -14.72
N PRO A 68 -13.25 -17.63 -15.62
CA PRO A 68 -13.49 -16.20 -15.71
C PRO A 68 -14.97 -15.88 -16.00
N ASP A 69 -15.63 -16.63 -16.87
CA ASP A 69 -16.99 -16.33 -17.33
C ASP A 69 -18.06 -16.61 -16.26
N ALA A 70 -17.87 -17.64 -15.44
CA ALA A 70 -18.81 -18.01 -14.37
C ALA A 70 -18.76 -17.04 -13.18
N PHE A 71 -17.60 -16.43 -12.93
CA PHE A 71 -17.39 -15.55 -11.78
C PHE A 71 -17.32 -14.07 -12.13
N SER A 72 -17.22 -13.71 -13.42
CA SER A 72 -17.28 -12.32 -13.87
C SER A 72 -18.60 -11.66 -13.43
N TYR A 73 -18.49 -10.65 -12.56
CA TYR A 73 -19.59 -9.87 -12.01
C TYR A 73 -20.63 -10.65 -11.18
N SER A 74 -20.41 -11.93 -10.88
CA SER A 74 -21.28 -12.67 -9.97
C SER A 74 -21.08 -12.19 -8.52
N GLN A 75 -22.13 -12.27 -7.69
CA GLN A 75 -22.04 -11.88 -6.27
C GLN A 75 -20.92 -12.64 -5.55
N LEU A 76 -20.71 -13.91 -5.91
CA LEU A 76 -19.66 -14.74 -5.34
C LEU A 76 -18.28 -14.30 -5.82
N GLY A 77 -18.11 -14.04 -7.12
CA GLY A 77 -16.86 -13.51 -7.67
C GLY A 77 -16.47 -12.19 -7.01
N MET A 78 -17.41 -11.26 -6.85
CA MET A 78 -17.18 -9.98 -6.17
C MET A 78 -16.81 -10.16 -4.68
N ARG A 79 -17.40 -11.15 -3.99
CA ARG A 79 -17.01 -11.50 -2.61
C ARG A 79 -15.58 -12.02 -2.54
N LEU A 80 -15.21 -12.94 -3.43
CA LEU A 80 -13.85 -13.48 -3.53
C LEU A 80 -12.83 -12.39 -3.83
N VAL A 81 -13.11 -11.53 -4.82
CA VAL A 81 -12.26 -10.39 -5.17
C VAL A 81 -12.09 -9.44 -3.99
N GLY A 82 -13.19 -9.12 -3.29
CA GLY A 82 -13.15 -8.31 -2.08
C GLY A 82 -12.35 -8.97 -0.95
N ALA A 83 -12.45 -10.29 -0.77
CA ALA A 83 -11.70 -11.02 0.23
C ALA A 83 -10.19 -11.08 -0.11
N LEU A 84 -9.83 -11.29 -1.37
CA LEU A 84 -8.45 -11.24 -1.86
C LEU A 84 -7.82 -9.86 -1.66
N ALA A 85 -8.58 -8.78 -1.90
CA ALA A 85 -8.10 -7.42 -1.66
C ALA A 85 -7.90 -7.09 -0.17
N ARG A 86 -8.71 -7.69 0.71
CA ARG A 86 -8.60 -7.51 2.17
C ARG A 86 -7.59 -8.43 2.84
N ALA A 87 -7.07 -9.43 2.13
CA ALA A 87 -6.18 -10.43 2.70
C ALA A 87 -4.92 -9.90 3.39
N PRO A 88 -4.20 -8.89 2.84
CA PRO A 88 -3.04 -8.35 3.53
C PRO A 88 -3.39 -7.46 4.74
N LEU A 89 -4.65 -7.07 4.94
CA LEU A 89 -5.03 -6.09 5.97
C LEU A 89 -4.90 -6.62 7.41
N ARG A 90 -5.02 -7.93 7.61
CA ARG A 90 -4.94 -8.54 8.96
C ARG A 90 -3.53 -8.53 9.52
N HIS A 91 -2.56 -8.84 8.66
CA HIS A 91 -1.14 -8.76 8.97
C HIS A 91 -0.49 -8.03 7.82
N LEU A 92 -0.39 -6.70 7.95
CA LEU A 92 0.18 -5.86 6.91
C LEU A 92 1.71 -5.97 6.92
N THR A 93 2.20 -7.13 6.46
CA THR A 93 3.61 -7.50 6.44
C THR A 93 4.10 -7.67 5.01
N PRO A 94 5.42 -7.64 4.77
CA PRO A 94 5.98 -7.84 3.44
C PRO A 94 5.57 -9.18 2.81
N GLU A 95 5.53 -10.25 3.60
CA GLU A 95 5.26 -11.61 3.09
C GLU A 95 3.80 -11.78 2.64
N THR A 96 2.85 -11.33 3.45
CA THR A 96 1.42 -11.39 3.09
C THR A 96 1.11 -10.48 1.91
N MET A 97 1.77 -9.32 1.83
CA MET A 97 1.63 -8.40 0.70
C MET A 97 2.17 -9.01 -0.60
N ARG A 98 3.35 -9.66 -0.59
CA ARG A 98 3.90 -10.32 -1.79
C ARG A 98 3.00 -11.44 -2.29
N LEU A 99 2.47 -12.27 -1.38
CA LEU A 99 1.52 -13.30 -1.75
C LEU A 99 0.24 -12.69 -2.35
N SER A 100 -0.26 -11.62 -1.76
CA SER A 100 -1.44 -10.92 -2.27
C SER A 100 -1.19 -10.33 -3.66
N GLN A 101 -0.02 -9.73 -3.89
CA GLN A 101 0.38 -9.24 -5.22
C GLN A 101 0.44 -10.37 -6.24
N PHE A 102 1.03 -11.51 -5.88
CA PHE A 102 1.06 -12.66 -6.75
C PHE A 102 -0.35 -13.09 -7.17
N SER A 103 -1.27 -13.23 -6.20
CA SER A 103 -2.68 -13.52 -6.45
C SER A 103 -3.36 -12.47 -7.33
N TRP A 104 -3.17 -11.18 -7.05
CA TRP A 104 -3.78 -10.09 -7.82
C TRP A 104 -3.27 -10.06 -9.25
N CYS A 105 -1.96 -10.23 -9.46
CA CYS A 105 -1.35 -10.33 -10.78
C CYS A 105 -1.88 -11.54 -11.55
N TRP A 106 -1.96 -12.71 -10.90
CA TRP A 106 -2.45 -13.92 -11.54
C TRP A 106 -3.89 -13.74 -12.03
N VAL A 107 -4.82 -13.30 -11.17
CA VAL A 107 -6.23 -13.07 -11.56
C VAL A 107 -6.33 -11.99 -12.64
N SER A 108 -5.51 -10.94 -12.58
CA SER A 108 -5.55 -9.85 -13.58
C SER A 108 -5.09 -10.30 -14.97
N VAL A 109 -4.15 -11.26 -15.04
CA VAL A 109 -3.64 -11.80 -16.30
C VAL A 109 -4.61 -12.81 -16.90
N GLU A 110 -5.13 -13.74 -16.10
CA GLU A 110 -6.04 -14.79 -16.57
C GLU A 110 -7.47 -14.27 -16.79
N SER A 111 -7.88 -13.24 -16.05
CA SER A 111 -9.26 -12.74 -16.04
C SER A 111 -9.28 -11.20 -16.06
N PRO A 112 -9.01 -10.57 -17.22
CA PRO A 112 -8.92 -9.11 -17.34
C PRO A 112 -10.24 -8.38 -17.00
N GLU A 113 -11.38 -9.06 -17.08
CA GLU A 113 -12.69 -8.52 -16.67
C GLU A 113 -12.78 -8.24 -15.17
N VAL A 114 -11.99 -8.96 -14.35
CA VAL A 114 -11.95 -8.80 -12.89
C VAL A 114 -11.05 -7.65 -12.45
N LEU A 115 -10.20 -7.12 -13.34
CA LEU A 115 -9.20 -6.10 -13.02
C LEU A 115 -9.79 -4.83 -12.38
N VAL A 116 -10.85 -4.27 -12.96
CA VAL A 116 -11.50 -3.05 -12.39
C VAL A 116 -12.21 -3.34 -11.06
N PRO A 117 -13.02 -4.41 -10.93
CA PRO A 117 -13.53 -4.88 -9.64
C PRO A 117 -12.44 -5.05 -8.56
N LEU A 118 -11.31 -5.64 -8.95
CA LEU A 118 -10.16 -5.85 -8.08
C LEU A 118 -9.56 -4.53 -7.63
N ILE A 119 -9.24 -3.62 -8.56
CA ILE A 119 -8.71 -2.29 -8.24
C ILE A 119 -9.68 -1.50 -7.34
N SER A 120 -10.99 -1.59 -7.57
CA SER A 120 -12.00 -0.98 -6.70
C SER A 120 -11.95 -1.53 -5.27
N SER A 121 -11.81 -2.85 -5.15
CA SER A 121 -11.69 -3.52 -3.85
C SER A 121 -10.36 -3.18 -3.15
N LEU A 122 -9.26 -3.11 -3.91
CA LEU A 122 -7.95 -2.69 -3.42
C LEU A 122 -7.96 -1.24 -2.94
N ALA A 123 -8.61 -0.34 -3.68
CA ALA A 123 -8.75 1.05 -3.27
C ALA A 123 -9.56 1.20 -1.97
N SER A 124 -10.61 0.38 -1.81
CA SER A 124 -11.39 0.35 -0.56
C SER A 124 -10.55 -0.16 0.61
N ALA A 125 -9.76 -1.22 0.38
CA ALA A 125 -8.83 -1.77 1.37
C ALA A 125 -7.71 -0.78 1.74
N TRP A 126 -7.20 -0.02 0.77
CA TRP A 126 -6.21 1.05 0.98
C TRP A 126 -6.77 2.21 1.79
N ILE A 127 -7.98 2.69 1.48
CA ILE A 127 -8.63 3.75 2.26
C ILE A 127 -8.85 3.28 3.70
N TRP A 128 -9.18 2.00 3.90
CA TRP A 128 -9.26 1.44 5.25
C TRP A 128 -7.90 1.49 5.98
N THR A 129 -6.76 1.21 5.35
CA THR A 129 -5.45 1.34 6.03
C THR A 129 -5.11 2.78 6.38
N LEU A 130 -5.58 3.75 5.57
CA LEU A 130 -5.50 5.17 5.87
C LEU A 130 -6.34 5.54 7.09
N ASP A 131 -7.59 5.10 7.15
CA ASP A 131 -8.50 5.37 8.26
C ASP A 131 -8.00 4.76 9.57
N GLN A 132 -7.40 3.57 9.49
CA GLN A 132 -6.78 2.89 10.64
C GLN A 132 -5.37 3.40 10.98
N ARG A 133 -4.84 4.42 10.29
CA ARG A 133 -3.52 5.02 10.52
C ARG A 133 -2.36 3.99 10.49
N MET A 134 -2.42 3.03 9.58
CA MET A 134 -1.43 1.95 9.50
C MET A 134 -0.22 2.32 8.63
N GLY A 135 0.99 1.91 9.04
CA GLY A 135 2.19 1.93 8.22
C GLY A 135 2.51 3.33 7.66
N LEU A 136 2.36 3.50 6.33
CA LEU A 136 2.57 4.79 5.66
C LEU A 136 1.68 5.90 6.23
N PHE A 137 0.53 5.57 6.81
CA PHE A 137 -0.44 6.52 7.35
C PHE A 137 -0.39 6.69 8.88
N SER A 138 0.70 6.28 9.52
CA SER A 138 0.90 6.40 10.97
C SER A 138 1.17 7.83 11.47
N GLY A 139 1.36 8.80 10.56
CA GLY A 139 1.74 10.18 10.89
C GLY A 139 3.03 10.27 11.71
N SER A 140 3.14 11.32 12.51
CA SER A 140 4.28 11.53 13.43
C SER A 140 4.13 10.86 14.81
N GLN A 141 3.01 10.18 15.08
CA GLN A 141 2.67 9.69 16.43
C GLN A 141 3.60 8.56 16.89
N HIS A 142 4.04 7.69 15.98
CA HIS A 142 4.99 6.60 16.27
C HIS A 142 6.46 7.04 16.27
N GLN A 143 6.74 8.34 16.11
CA GLN A 143 8.10 8.84 15.84
C GLN A 143 8.84 9.36 17.08
N GLN A 144 8.26 9.20 18.28
CA GLN A 144 8.89 9.55 19.55
C GLN A 144 9.84 8.43 20.00
N HIS A 145 11.14 8.72 19.99
CA HIS A 145 12.19 7.82 20.49
C HIS A 145 12.67 8.25 21.90
N PRO A 146 13.33 7.35 22.66
CA PRO A 146 13.47 7.38 24.12
C PRO A 146 14.24 8.56 24.72
N HIS A 147 14.93 9.39 23.93
CA HIS A 147 15.68 10.53 24.48
C HIS A 147 14.76 11.64 25.01
N GLN A 148 13.54 11.77 24.50
CA GLN A 148 12.53 12.68 25.07
C GLN A 148 11.92 12.11 26.37
N ALA A 149 11.80 10.78 26.48
CA ALA A 149 11.41 10.12 27.73
C ALA A 149 12.52 10.21 28.79
N ALA A 150 13.78 10.05 28.41
CA ALA A 150 14.94 10.21 29.29
C ALA A 150 15.14 11.68 29.73
N ALA A 151 14.86 12.66 28.86
CA ALA A 151 14.86 14.07 29.22
C ALA A 151 13.69 14.45 30.14
N ALA A 152 12.51 13.86 29.94
CA ALA A 152 11.37 14.04 30.84
C ALA A 152 11.57 13.36 32.21
N ALA A 153 12.20 12.18 32.24
CA ALA A 153 12.56 11.48 33.48
C ALA A 153 13.72 12.16 34.22
N GLY A 154 14.71 12.70 33.50
CA GLY A 154 15.83 13.45 34.07
C GLY A 154 15.43 14.80 34.67
N ALA A 155 14.36 15.42 34.17
CA ALA A 155 13.81 16.65 34.74
C ALA A 155 12.95 16.41 35.99
N ALA A 156 12.43 15.19 36.20
CA ALA A 156 11.64 14.84 37.38
C ALA A 156 12.49 14.41 38.61
N GLY A 157 13.80 14.20 38.42
CA GLY A 157 14.73 13.76 39.49
C GLY A 157 15.44 14.87 40.26
N ALA A 158 15.18 16.15 39.97
CA ALA A 158 15.82 17.29 40.62
C ALA A 158 14.84 18.02 41.57
N GLY A 159 14.41 17.33 42.62
CA GLY A 159 13.53 17.93 43.62
C GLY A 159 13.39 17.10 44.88
N GLY A 160 14.26 17.37 45.87
CA GLY A 160 13.96 17.07 47.28
C GLY A 160 15.08 16.38 48.07
N GLY A 161 15.49 17.03 49.17
CA GLY A 161 15.96 16.30 50.35
C GLY A 161 17.36 16.64 50.84
N ALA A 162 17.48 17.74 51.59
CA ALA A 162 18.58 17.99 52.50
C ALA A 162 18.41 17.22 53.83
N ALA A 163 19.54 17.07 54.53
CA ALA A 163 19.74 16.82 55.97
C ALA A 163 19.98 15.38 56.47
N GLY A 164 21.07 15.22 57.25
CA GLY A 164 21.18 14.19 58.30
C GLY A 164 22.57 13.61 58.52
N HIS A 165 23.26 14.08 59.57
CA HIS A 165 24.56 13.63 60.09
C HIS A 165 24.63 12.17 60.59
N GLY A 166 25.85 11.61 60.62
CA GLY A 166 26.23 10.52 61.54
C GLY A 166 27.57 9.84 61.21
N GLU A 167 28.67 10.26 61.85
CA GLU A 167 29.97 9.58 61.88
C GLU A 167 29.93 8.25 62.67
N ALA A 168 30.71 7.25 62.23
CA ALA A 168 31.65 6.47 63.08
C ALA A 168 32.47 5.51 62.20
N GLY A 169 33.77 5.40 62.50
CA GLY A 169 34.79 4.74 61.67
C GLY A 169 35.02 3.24 61.92
N GLY A 170 36.02 2.70 61.22
CA GLY A 170 36.54 1.35 61.40
C GLY A 170 37.27 0.83 60.16
N GLU A 171 38.58 0.65 60.28
CA GLU A 171 39.53 0.21 59.25
C GLU A 171 39.37 -1.26 58.77
N ALA A 172 39.96 -1.50 57.60
CA ALA A 172 40.81 -2.64 57.22
C ALA A 172 40.28 -3.68 56.20
N ALA A 173 41.00 -3.69 55.06
CA ALA A 173 41.53 -4.83 54.31
C ALA A 173 40.59 -5.83 53.58
N GLY A 174 40.82 -5.94 52.27
CA GLY A 174 41.00 -7.26 51.64
C GLY A 174 39.97 -7.71 50.60
N ALA A 175 40.47 -7.86 49.36
CA ALA A 175 40.14 -8.91 48.39
C ALA A 175 38.76 -8.97 47.71
N ALA A 176 38.80 -8.67 46.41
CA ALA A 176 38.32 -9.49 45.29
C ALA A 176 36.95 -10.20 45.35
N GLY A 177 36.10 -9.88 44.36
CA GLY A 177 35.43 -10.92 43.55
C GLY A 177 33.92 -11.04 43.64
N GLY A 178 33.21 -10.29 42.78
CA GLY A 178 32.04 -10.74 42.01
C GLY A 178 30.84 -11.33 42.76
N HIS A 179 29.91 -10.48 43.20
CA HIS A 179 28.54 -10.89 43.50
C HIS A 179 27.68 -10.74 42.23
N VAL A 180 27.16 -11.86 41.74
CA VAL A 180 26.20 -11.94 40.63
C VAL A 180 24.87 -11.38 41.12
N VAL A 181 24.55 -10.15 40.72
CA VAL A 181 23.17 -9.63 40.78
C VAL A 181 22.48 -9.98 39.46
N LYS A 182 21.46 -10.81 39.61
CA LYS A 182 20.51 -11.27 38.60
C LYS A 182 19.92 -10.05 37.88
N ALA A 183 20.18 -9.93 36.58
CA ALA A 183 19.48 -8.97 35.72
C ALA A 183 18.02 -9.42 35.62
N GLU A 184 17.12 -8.69 36.28
CA GLU A 184 15.68 -8.87 36.09
C GLU A 184 15.23 -8.22 34.79
N ASP A 185 14.34 -8.96 34.13
CA ASP A 185 13.69 -8.68 32.86
C ASP A 185 12.98 -7.32 32.85
N GLY A 186 13.34 -6.46 31.89
CA GLY A 186 12.72 -5.14 31.77
C GLY A 186 12.75 -4.46 30.40
N SER A 187 13.17 -5.12 29.31
CA SER A 187 13.28 -4.45 27.99
C SER A 187 12.51 -5.08 26.82
N ALA A 188 11.69 -6.11 27.06
CA ALA A 188 11.02 -6.82 25.97
C ALA A 188 9.78 -6.09 25.40
N ALA A 189 9.27 -5.04 26.06
CA ALA A 189 7.98 -4.41 25.69
C ALA A 189 8.09 -3.21 24.73
N GLU A 190 9.25 -2.56 24.58
CA GLU A 190 9.34 -1.26 23.89
C GLU A 190 9.79 -1.36 22.41
N VAL A 191 10.38 -2.49 21.98
CA VAL A 191 10.92 -2.67 20.60
C VAL A 191 9.88 -3.20 19.60
N VAL A 192 8.76 -3.73 20.08
CA VAL A 192 7.76 -4.42 19.24
C VAL A 192 6.96 -3.45 18.36
N HIS A 193 6.80 -2.19 18.79
CA HIS A 193 5.95 -1.24 18.09
C HIS A 193 6.59 -0.68 16.81
N ASP A 194 7.92 -0.49 16.79
CA ASP A 194 8.63 -0.04 15.59
C ASP A 194 8.62 -1.11 14.49
N GLU A 195 8.81 -2.38 14.83
CA GLU A 195 8.94 -3.42 13.81
C GLU A 195 7.65 -3.64 13.03
N GLY A 196 6.49 -3.62 13.72
CA GLY A 196 5.19 -3.70 13.05
C GLY A 196 4.94 -2.52 12.11
N VAL A 197 5.35 -1.31 12.50
CA VAL A 197 5.23 -0.10 11.67
C VAL A 197 6.16 -0.19 10.45
N LEU A 198 7.41 -0.61 10.62
CA LEU A 198 8.36 -0.79 9.51
C LEU A 198 7.85 -1.82 8.49
N GLN A 199 7.33 -2.95 8.97
CA GLN A 199 6.73 -3.97 8.12
C GLN A 199 5.52 -3.44 7.35
N ALA A 200 4.65 -2.68 8.02
CA ALA A 200 3.49 -2.05 7.40
C ALA A 200 3.90 -0.98 6.38
N ILE A 201 4.92 -0.17 6.65
CA ILE A 201 5.47 0.80 5.69
C ILE A 201 5.97 0.07 4.43
N TYR A 202 6.74 -1.00 4.59
CA TYR A 202 7.25 -1.76 3.45
C TYR A 202 6.14 -2.49 2.69
N ALA A 203 5.11 -2.97 3.37
CA ALA A 203 3.91 -3.51 2.72
C ALA A 203 3.20 -2.45 1.86
N HIS A 204 3.06 -1.20 2.33
CA HIS A 204 2.53 -0.10 1.50
C HIS A 204 3.46 0.21 0.31
N PHE A 205 4.78 0.16 0.49
CA PHE A 205 5.75 0.32 -0.61
C PHE A 205 5.52 -0.71 -1.72
N LEU A 206 5.33 -1.98 -1.34
CA LEU A 206 5.00 -3.05 -2.27
C LEU A 206 3.65 -2.76 -2.93
N TRP A 207 2.60 -2.51 -2.15
CA TRP A 207 1.25 -2.25 -2.66
C TRP A 207 1.25 -1.13 -3.71
N LEU A 208 1.96 -0.04 -3.45
CA LEU A 208 2.10 1.06 -4.41
C LEU A 208 2.82 0.66 -5.70
N SER A 209 3.78 -0.28 -5.67
CA SER A 209 4.34 -0.86 -6.92
C SER A 209 3.23 -1.45 -7.78
N HIS A 210 2.38 -2.28 -7.17
CA HIS A 210 1.30 -2.96 -7.87
C HIS A 210 0.24 -1.97 -8.38
N LEU A 211 -0.07 -0.91 -7.61
CA LEU A 211 -0.97 0.15 -8.07
C LEU A 211 -0.38 0.95 -9.24
N LEU A 212 0.94 1.22 -9.24
CA LEU A 212 1.61 1.86 -10.38
C LEU A 212 1.58 0.98 -11.64
N GLU A 213 1.90 -0.31 -11.49
CA GLU A 213 1.89 -1.29 -12.58
C GLU A 213 0.47 -1.47 -13.15
N SER A 214 -0.52 -1.70 -12.28
CA SER A 214 -1.90 -1.85 -12.71
C SER A 214 -2.47 -0.56 -13.30
N TRP A 215 -2.08 0.64 -12.81
CA TRP A 215 -2.40 1.90 -13.47
C TRP A 215 -1.83 1.98 -14.89
N ALA A 216 -0.57 1.59 -15.08
CA ALA A 216 0.07 1.59 -16.40
C ALA A 216 -0.66 0.70 -17.42
N VAL A 217 -1.26 -0.40 -16.95
CA VAL A 217 -2.13 -1.28 -17.75
C VAL A 217 -3.48 -0.63 -18.02
N VAL A 218 -4.25 -0.29 -16.98
CA VAL A 218 -5.65 0.18 -17.15
C VAL A 218 -5.74 1.52 -17.86
N SER A 219 -4.73 2.37 -17.71
CA SER A 219 -4.66 3.68 -18.38
C SER A 219 -4.56 3.58 -19.90
N ARG A 220 -4.10 2.43 -20.43
CA ARG A 220 -3.96 2.15 -21.87
C ARG A 220 -5.13 1.38 -22.47
N LEU A 221 -6.05 0.88 -21.65
CA LEU A 221 -7.27 0.26 -22.13
C LEU A 221 -8.09 1.29 -22.91
N ARG A 222 -8.73 0.86 -24.00
CA ARG A 222 -9.52 1.72 -24.91
C ARG A 222 -11.03 1.51 -24.78
N ASP A 223 -11.48 1.12 -23.60
CA ASP A 223 -12.88 0.81 -23.30
C ASP A 223 -13.38 1.56 -22.06
N GLY A 224 -14.63 1.29 -21.66
CA GLY A 224 -15.24 1.93 -20.48
C GLY A 224 -14.56 1.60 -19.16
N ARG A 225 -13.73 0.53 -19.10
CA ARG A 225 -13.02 0.12 -17.88
C ARG A 225 -11.98 1.16 -17.46
N THR A 226 -11.37 1.84 -18.43
CA THR A 226 -10.42 2.95 -18.16
C THR A 226 -11.08 4.09 -17.40
N ALA A 227 -12.32 4.43 -17.74
CA ALA A 227 -13.06 5.51 -17.06
C ALA A 227 -13.40 5.12 -15.61
N ALA A 228 -13.86 3.88 -15.40
CA ALA A 228 -14.11 3.34 -14.07
C ALA A 228 -12.83 3.27 -13.22
N ALA A 229 -11.73 2.74 -13.78
CA ALA A 229 -10.43 2.71 -13.12
C ALA A 229 -9.96 4.12 -12.76
N ARG A 230 -10.09 5.09 -13.66
CA ARG A 230 -9.74 6.49 -13.40
C ARG A 230 -10.52 7.05 -12.20
N ALA A 231 -11.83 6.82 -12.13
CA ALA A 231 -12.63 7.27 -10.99
C ALA A 231 -12.17 6.62 -9.66
N VAL A 232 -11.81 5.33 -9.69
CA VAL A 232 -11.30 4.62 -8.51
C VAL A 232 -9.96 5.18 -8.04
N TYR A 233 -8.99 5.32 -8.94
CA TYR A 233 -7.67 5.91 -8.63
C TYR A 233 -7.78 7.35 -8.17
N GLY A 234 -8.66 8.14 -8.79
CA GLY A 234 -8.94 9.52 -8.38
C GLY A 234 -9.41 9.60 -6.93
N ARG A 235 -10.35 8.74 -6.51
CA ARG A 235 -10.81 8.67 -5.12
C ARG A 235 -9.71 8.22 -4.16
N LEU A 236 -8.94 7.20 -4.53
CA LEU A 236 -7.82 6.70 -3.73
C LEU A 236 -6.81 7.83 -3.46
N LEU A 237 -6.38 8.53 -4.52
CA LEU A 237 -5.41 9.61 -4.43
C LEU A 237 -5.96 10.82 -3.68
N ALA A 238 -7.22 11.19 -3.95
CA ALA A 238 -7.87 12.30 -3.28
C ALA A 238 -7.96 12.07 -1.75
N ALA A 239 -8.29 10.85 -1.32
CA ALA A 239 -8.31 10.47 0.09
C ALA A 239 -6.89 10.46 0.69
N SER A 240 -5.93 9.84 -0.02
CA SER A 240 -4.54 9.70 0.46
C SER A 240 -3.81 11.01 0.66
N LEU A 241 -4.13 12.02 -0.15
CA LEU A 241 -3.48 13.34 -0.15
C LEU A 241 -4.40 14.45 0.40
N GLN A 242 -5.52 14.09 1.02
CA GLN A 242 -6.45 15.07 1.60
C GLN A 242 -5.80 15.81 2.78
N ASP A 243 -5.15 15.06 3.67
CA ASP A 243 -4.41 15.59 4.82
C ASP A 243 -2.97 15.04 4.79
N PRO A 244 -1.99 15.84 4.33
CA PRO A 244 -0.61 15.39 4.25
C PRO A 244 0.03 15.02 5.60
N ALA A 245 -0.49 15.52 6.72
CA ALA A 245 0.07 15.27 8.05
C ALA A 245 -0.09 13.81 8.52
N VAL A 246 -0.95 13.06 7.86
CA VAL A 246 -1.22 11.65 8.16
C VAL A 246 -0.15 10.73 7.63
N LEU A 247 0.65 11.19 6.66
CA LEU A 247 1.73 10.40 6.11
C LEU A 247 2.91 10.35 7.08
N SER A 248 3.48 9.17 7.23
CA SER A 248 4.62 8.94 8.11
C SER A 248 5.85 9.68 7.59
N HIS A 249 6.51 10.40 8.48
CA HIS A 249 7.81 11.03 8.23
C HIS A 249 8.98 10.11 8.65
N HIS A 250 8.71 8.83 8.91
CA HIS A 250 9.75 7.87 9.25
C HIS A 250 10.67 7.63 8.04
N PRO A 251 12.01 7.59 8.18
CA PRO A 251 12.94 7.42 7.04
C PRO A 251 12.68 6.18 6.18
N ALA A 252 12.17 5.10 6.76
CA ALA A 252 11.77 3.91 5.99
C ALA A 252 10.62 4.18 4.99
N ALA A 253 9.83 5.23 5.19
CA ALA A 253 8.68 5.56 4.37
C ALA A 253 9.03 6.29 3.07
N VAL A 254 10.26 6.80 2.89
CA VAL A 254 10.68 7.55 1.68
C VAL A 254 10.16 6.89 0.40
N GLY A 255 10.46 5.59 0.23
CA GLY A 255 10.09 4.87 -0.99
C GLY A 255 8.58 4.80 -1.21
N ALA A 256 7.81 4.50 -0.15
CA ALA A 256 6.35 4.43 -0.25
C ALA A 256 5.74 5.83 -0.46
N TYR A 257 6.25 6.83 0.26
CA TYR A 257 5.83 8.21 0.17
C TYR A 257 5.96 8.75 -1.26
N PHE A 258 7.16 8.67 -1.84
CA PHE A 258 7.39 9.18 -3.19
C PHE A 258 6.73 8.33 -4.27
N ARG A 259 6.50 7.02 -4.06
CA ARG A 259 5.68 6.22 -4.99
C ARG A 259 4.21 6.62 -5.01
N LEU A 260 3.63 6.98 -3.87
CA LEU A 260 2.28 7.53 -3.81
C LEU A 260 2.18 8.84 -4.62
N LEU A 261 3.17 9.71 -4.45
CA LEU A 261 3.24 10.97 -5.20
C LEU A 261 3.45 10.73 -6.70
N THR A 262 4.33 9.81 -7.09
CA THR A 262 4.51 9.37 -8.48
C THR A 262 3.22 8.83 -9.08
N LEU A 263 2.48 7.99 -8.35
CA LEU A 263 1.17 7.50 -8.80
C LEU A 263 0.22 8.65 -9.09
N GLY A 264 0.20 9.66 -8.21
CA GLY A 264 -0.56 10.90 -8.41
C GLY A 264 -0.17 11.67 -9.67
N LEU A 265 1.14 11.82 -9.95
CA LEU A 265 1.64 12.51 -11.14
C LEU A 265 1.29 11.76 -12.43
N VAL A 266 1.55 10.45 -12.48
CA VAL A 266 1.27 9.62 -13.65
C VAL A 266 -0.24 9.54 -13.92
N TYR A 267 -1.05 9.46 -12.86
CA TYR A 267 -2.51 9.55 -12.94
C TYR A 267 -2.96 10.89 -13.51
N GLY A 268 -2.49 12.00 -12.93
CA GLY A 268 -2.85 13.35 -13.35
C GLY A 268 -2.54 13.60 -14.83
N ARG A 269 -1.33 13.23 -15.27
CA ARG A 269 -0.89 13.34 -16.67
C ARG A 269 -1.80 12.55 -17.63
N SER A 270 -2.15 11.31 -17.29
CA SER A 270 -3.07 10.50 -18.10
C SER A 270 -4.47 11.13 -18.18
N CYS A 271 -4.97 11.70 -17.08
CA CYS A 271 -6.26 12.38 -17.05
C CYS A 271 -6.27 13.65 -17.92
N LEU A 272 -5.16 14.40 -17.94
CA LEU A 272 -5.02 15.59 -18.79
C LEU A 272 -4.97 15.23 -20.27
N GLY A 273 -4.27 14.14 -20.64
CA GLY A 273 -4.24 13.66 -22.01
C GLY A 273 -5.60 13.14 -22.51
N ALA A 274 -6.43 12.59 -21.61
CA ALA A 274 -7.77 12.11 -21.94
C ALA A 274 -8.85 13.22 -21.93
N ALA A 275 -8.58 14.37 -21.32
CA ALA A 275 -9.50 15.49 -21.24
C ALA A 275 -9.55 16.25 -22.58
N GLY A 276 -10.63 16.09 -23.36
CA GLY A 276 -10.89 16.94 -24.53
C GLY A 276 -11.08 18.43 -24.19
N SER A 277 -11.40 19.27 -25.17
CA SER A 277 -11.48 20.75 -25.06
C SER A 277 -12.70 21.31 -24.29
N GLY A 278 -12.78 21.12 -22.96
CA GLY A 278 -13.80 21.75 -22.10
C GLY A 278 -13.19 22.68 -21.04
N ALA A 279 -13.86 23.79 -20.71
CA ALA A 279 -13.34 24.88 -19.87
C ALA A 279 -13.20 24.55 -18.37
N ASP A 280 -14.00 23.61 -17.85
CA ASP A 280 -13.95 23.19 -16.42
C ASP A 280 -13.00 22.00 -16.18
N ARG A 281 -12.33 21.54 -17.25
CA ARG A 281 -11.53 20.31 -17.19
C ARG A 281 -10.12 20.60 -16.67
N GLY A 282 -9.77 19.91 -15.60
CA GLY A 282 -8.42 19.89 -15.07
C GLY A 282 -8.26 20.63 -13.74
N GLN A 283 -9.29 21.31 -13.22
CA GLN A 283 -9.23 21.89 -11.88
C GLN A 283 -8.96 20.81 -10.82
N ASP A 284 -9.67 19.67 -10.88
CA ASP A 284 -9.43 18.54 -9.98
C ASP A 284 -7.99 18.00 -10.08
N VAL A 285 -7.42 17.99 -11.30
CA VAL A 285 -6.05 17.53 -11.53
C VAL A 285 -5.02 18.54 -11.04
N LEU A 286 -5.30 19.85 -11.18
CA LEU A 286 -4.47 20.93 -10.64
C LEU A 286 -4.50 20.94 -9.11
N LEU A 287 -5.66 20.73 -8.50
CA LEU A 287 -5.79 20.58 -7.05
C LEU A 287 -5.02 19.35 -6.56
N LEU A 288 -5.09 18.23 -7.29
CA LEU A 288 -4.28 17.06 -6.99
C LEU A 288 -2.78 17.38 -7.09
N PHE A 289 -2.36 18.13 -8.11
CA PHE A 289 -0.96 18.54 -8.28
C PHE A 289 -0.47 19.45 -7.14
N ASP A 290 -1.25 20.46 -6.74
CA ASP A 290 -0.94 21.30 -5.57
C ASP A 290 -0.79 20.44 -4.31
N ARG A 291 -1.70 19.49 -4.07
CA ARG A 291 -1.60 18.54 -2.94
C ARG A 291 -0.34 17.69 -3.01
N ILE A 292 0.02 17.16 -4.18
CA ILE A 292 1.24 16.37 -4.39
C ILE A 292 2.48 17.18 -4.00
N LEU A 293 2.57 18.43 -4.47
CA LEU A 293 3.73 19.29 -4.21
C LEU A 293 3.84 19.71 -2.75
N ARG A 294 2.72 20.11 -2.13
CA ARG A 294 2.68 20.41 -0.69
C ARG A 294 3.12 19.21 0.13
N THR A 295 2.64 18.02 -0.23
CA THR A 295 3.02 16.77 0.42
C THR A 295 4.52 16.49 0.23
N ALA A 296 5.04 16.62 -0.99
CA ALA A 296 6.48 16.49 -1.26
C ALA A 296 7.33 17.45 -0.42
N LEU A 297 6.92 18.72 -0.30
CA LEU A 297 7.63 19.71 0.51
C LEU A 297 7.53 19.41 2.00
N LEU A 298 6.40 18.89 2.48
CA LEU A 298 6.21 18.50 3.87
C LEU A 298 7.13 17.36 4.29
N TRP A 299 7.52 16.47 3.37
CA TRP A 299 8.56 15.48 3.65
C TRP A 299 9.84 16.13 4.20
N PHE A 300 10.30 17.21 3.56
CA PHE A 300 11.53 17.94 3.91
C PHE A 300 11.39 18.87 5.12
N ARG A 301 10.20 18.97 5.72
CA ARG A 301 10.02 19.70 6.98
C ARG A 301 10.69 18.99 8.16
N SER A 302 10.76 17.66 8.11
CA SER A 302 11.41 16.86 9.15
C SER A 302 12.92 16.85 8.97
N PRO A 303 13.72 16.91 10.06
CA PRO A 303 15.17 16.79 9.94
C PRO A 303 15.55 15.43 9.35
N PRO A 304 16.66 15.34 8.60
CA PRO A 304 17.13 14.08 8.04
C PRO A 304 17.45 13.09 9.17
N ARG A 305 16.95 11.85 9.04
CA ARG A 305 17.11 10.77 10.03
C ARG A 305 17.48 9.48 9.33
N TYR A 306 18.15 8.59 10.06
CA TYR A 306 18.53 7.25 9.60
C TYR A 306 17.79 6.21 10.44
N PHE A 307 17.55 5.03 9.87
CA PHE A 307 16.95 3.89 10.58
C PHE A 307 17.88 2.66 10.48
N ALA A 308 18.03 1.95 11.60
CA ALA A 308 19.08 0.94 11.78
C ALA A 308 18.98 -0.28 10.84
N ARG A 309 17.80 -0.56 10.28
CA ARG A 309 17.53 -1.74 9.44
C ARG A 309 17.61 -1.46 7.92
N CYS A 310 18.20 -0.35 7.52
CA CYS A 310 18.31 0.00 6.10
C CYS A 310 19.40 -0.84 5.42
N SER A 311 19.00 -1.90 4.71
CA SER A 311 19.92 -2.64 3.83
C SER A 311 20.32 -1.80 2.61
N ARG A 312 21.45 -2.10 1.97
CA ARG A 312 21.87 -1.43 0.72
C ARG A 312 20.81 -1.53 -0.38
N ASN A 313 20.16 -2.69 -0.49
CA ASN A 313 19.08 -2.91 -1.45
C ASN A 313 17.87 -2.02 -1.12
N THR A 314 17.44 -1.97 0.14
CA THR A 314 16.34 -1.11 0.59
C THR A 314 16.65 0.37 0.32
N ALA A 315 17.88 0.81 0.58
CA ALA A 315 18.31 2.18 0.26
C ALA A 315 18.23 2.47 -1.25
N GLN A 316 18.72 1.54 -2.10
CA GLN A 316 18.64 1.66 -3.55
C GLN A 316 17.18 1.74 -4.04
N GLN A 317 16.30 0.93 -3.47
CA GLN A 317 14.87 0.95 -3.79
C GLN A 317 14.19 2.27 -3.40
N GLN A 318 14.53 2.82 -2.24
CA GLN A 318 14.03 4.12 -1.78
C GLN A 318 14.55 5.28 -2.65
N LEU A 319 15.84 5.25 -3.01
CA LEU A 319 16.44 6.23 -3.91
C LEU A 319 15.79 6.18 -5.29
N ALA A 320 15.64 4.99 -5.87
CA ALA A 320 14.99 4.81 -7.16
C ALA A 320 13.55 5.36 -7.17
N ALA A 321 12.80 5.22 -6.08
CA ALA A 321 11.46 5.81 -5.98
C ALA A 321 11.48 7.35 -6.05
N LEU A 322 12.48 7.99 -5.45
CA LEU A 322 12.67 9.44 -5.49
C LEU A 322 13.13 9.90 -6.88
N GLU A 323 14.08 9.20 -7.50
CA GLU A 323 14.55 9.48 -8.86
C GLU A 323 13.42 9.40 -9.89
N VAL A 324 12.57 8.37 -9.79
CA VAL A 324 11.38 8.24 -10.65
C VAL A 324 10.40 9.39 -10.40
N PHE A 325 10.17 9.78 -9.15
CA PHE A 325 9.31 10.94 -8.84
C PHE A 325 9.85 12.23 -9.47
N MET A 326 11.16 12.49 -9.36
CA MET A 326 11.80 13.66 -9.94
C MET A 326 11.68 13.66 -11.46
N ALA A 327 11.97 12.53 -12.12
CA ALA A 327 11.83 12.41 -13.57
C ALA A 327 10.38 12.65 -14.04
N GLU A 328 9.40 12.18 -13.28
CA GLU A 328 7.99 12.41 -13.58
C GLU A 328 7.56 13.87 -13.37
N LEU A 329 8.10 14.52 -12.34
CA LEU A 329 7.88 15.94 -12.09
C LEU A 329 8.46 16.81 -13.21
N ASP A 330 9.68 16.50 -13.66
CA ASP A 330 10.31 17.17 -14.82
C ASP A 330 9.47 17.00 -16.09
N GLY A 331 8.92 15.79 -16.31
CA GLY A 331 8.03 15.53 -17.44
C GLY A 331 6.74 16.36 -17.41
N VAL A 332 6.13 16.54 -16.24
CA VAL A 332 4.91 17.36 -16.08
C VAL A 332 5.21 18.85 -16.27
N THR A 333 6.32 19.34 -15.72
CA THR A 333 6.71 20.75 -15.87
C THR A 333 7.06 21.10 -17.32
N ALA A 334 7.75 20.21 -18.04
CA ALA A 334 8.03 20.36 -19.47
C ALA A 334 6.73 20.42 -20.31
N MET A 335 5.73 19.60 -19.99
CA MET A 335 4.42 19.64 -20.64
C MET A 335 3.69 20.97 -20.41
N GLY A 336 3.77 21.52 -19.19
CA GLY A 336 3.24 22.84 -18.87
C GLY A 336 3.95 23.98 -19.63
N ALA A 337 5.26 23.86 -19.87
CA ALA A 337 6.04 24.82 -20.66
C ALA A 337 5.71 24.79 -22.15
N ALA A 338 5.46 23.59 -22.72
CA ALA A 338 5.05 23.40 -24.11
C ALA A 338 3.57 23.77 -24.38
N GLY A 339 2.70 23.55 -23.38
CA GLY A 339 1.27 23.88 -23.41
C GLY A 339 0.98 25.37 -23.19
N GLY A 340 1.42 26.21 -24.12
CA GLY A 340 1.24 27.66 -24.09
C GLY A 340 -0.14 28.13 -23.64
N ALA A 341 -0.15 29.12 -22.74
CA ALA A 341 -1.29 29.88 -22.21
C ALA A 341 -2.29 29.16 -21.29
N ARG A 342 -2.67 27.90 -21.52
CA ARG A 342 -3.76 27.26 -20.75
C ARG A 342 -3.37 26.87 -19.32
N TRP A 343 -2.10 26.54 -19.10
CA TRP A 343 -1.53 26.27 -17.76
C TRP A 343 -1.13 27.54 -17.00
N ARG A 344 -0.86 28.64 -17.72
CA ARG A 344 -0.42 29.91 -17.10
C ARG A 344 -1.55 30.67 -16.41
N GLN A 345 -2.80 30.46 -16.81
CA GLN A 345 -3.96 31.16 -16.20
C GLN A 345 -4.26 30.68 -14.76
N GLY A 346 -3.66 29.58 -14.31
CA GLY A 346 -3.74 29.07 -12.94
C GLY A 346 -2.60 29.49 -11.99
N GLY A 347 -1.69 30.37 -12.41
CA GLY A 347 -0.69 30.96 -11.49
C GLY A 347 0.52 30.07 -11.17
N TRP A 348 1.14 29.43 -12.16
CA TRP A 348 2.46 28.83 -11.96
C TRP A 348 3.57 29.85 -12.27
N PRO A 349 4.51 30.14 -11.34
CA PRO A 349 5.66 30.96 -11.67
C PRO A 349 6.57 30.18 -12.61
N ALA A 350 6.88 30.77 -13.77
CA ALA A 350 7.87 30.23 -14.69
C ALA A 350 9.19 30.08 -13.93
N THR A 351 9.66 28.84 -13.75
CA THR A 351 11.03 28.59 -13.33
C THR A 351 11.92 28.98 -14.50
N THR A 352 12.38 30.23 -14.51
CA THR A 352 13.57 30.61 -15.26
C THR A 352 14.71 29.74 -14.74
N ALA A 353 15.13 28.80 -15.57
CA ALA A 353 16.30 27.97 -15.36
C ALA A 353 17.55 28.86 -15.26
N ALA A 354 17.85 29.35 -14.07
CA ALA A 354 19.19 29.77 -13.71
C ALA A 354 19.91 28.53 -13.18
N ALA A 355 20.54 27.79 -14.10
CA ALA A 355 21.46 26.72 -13.75
C ALA A 355 22.62 27.33 -12.96
N SER A 356 22.55 27.27 -11.63
CA SER A 356 23.70 27.50 -10.76
C SER A 356 24.57 26.26 -10.83
N GLN A 357 25.62 26.33 -11.65
CA GLN A 357 26.72 25.38 -11.63
C GLN A 357 27.37 25.44 -10.24
N VAL A 358 27.12 24.44 -9.41
CA VAL A 358 27.91 24.21 -8.20
C VAL A 358 29.16 23.43 -8.62
N PRO A 359 30.38 23.96 -8.44
CA PRO A 359 31.59 23.25 -8.81
C PRO A 359 31.83 22.10 -7.82
N VAL A 360 31.89 20.89 -8.34
CA VAL A 360 32.36 19.70 -7.62
C VAL A 360 33.84 19.93 -7.30
N ARG A 361 34.16 20.19 -6.03
CA ARG A 361 35.54 20.14 -5.54
C ARG A 361 35.98 18.68 -5.47
N SER A 362 36.88 18.30 -6.36
CA SER A 362 37.60 17.03 -6.31
C SER A 362 38.51 17.05 -5.08
N CYS A 363 38.33 16.10 -4.16
CA CYS A 363 39.31 15.82 -3.12
C CYS A 363 40.53 15.16 -3.77
N ASN A 364 41.70 15.76 -3.56
CA ASN A 364 42.98 15.06 -3.57
C ASN A 364 43.40 14.84 -2.12
#